data_AF-A0A3M0T2R1-F1
#
_entry.id   AF-A0A3M0T2R1-F1
#
_cell.length_a   1.000
_cell.length_b   1.000
_cell.length_c   1.000
_cell.angle_alpha   90.00
_cell.angle_beta   90.00
_cell.angle_gamma   90.00
#
_symmetry.space_group_name_H-M   'P 1'
#
loop_
_entity.id
_entity.type
_entity.pdbx_description
1 polymer ?
#
loop_
_entity_poly.entity_id
_entity_poly.type
_entity_poly.pdbx_seq_one_letter_code
_entity_poly.pdbx_strand_id
1 'polypeptide(L)'
;MSSIKLGDWTIKSTSSSYTLWSAQNKIMVEFNNRKVAVIELDTDNNILISSTSAKCEIDKNDNTITIVDADDFNHNNIPVGAKCW
;
A
#
# COMPACT_ATOMS: atom_id res chain seq x y z
N MET A 1 13.01 -8.27 -0.11
CA MET A 1 11.79 -7.53 -0.52
C MET A 1 10.66 -8.53 -0.58
N SER A 2 9.53 -8.23 0.05
CA SER A 2 8.34 -9.08 0.02
C SER A 2 7.35 -8.51 -1.00
N SER A 3 6.62 -9.40 -1.69
CA SER A 3 5.54 -9.01 -2.60
C SER A 3 4.36 -9.97 -2.49
N ILE A 4 3.15 -9.44 -2.54
CA ILE A 4 1.90 -10.20 -2.49
C ILE A 4 0.95 -9.72 -3.58
N LYS A 5 0.21 -10.64 -4.20
CA LYS A 5 -0.83 -10.33 -5.18
C LYS A 5 -2.16 -9.99 -4.49
N LEU A 6 -2.86 -9.00 -5.04
CA LEU A 6 -4.22 -8.64 -4.67
C LEU A 6 -5.00 -8.34 -5.95
N GLY A 7 -5.77 -9.32 -6.44
CA GLY A 7 -6.32 -9.28 -7.79
C GLY A 7 -5.21 -9.14 -8.83
N ASP A 8 -5.36 -8.19 -9.74
CA ASP A 8 -4.36 -7.87 -10.77
C ASP A 8 -3.17 -7.06 -10.24
N TRP A 9 -3.26 -6.55 -9.00
CA TRP A 9 -2.24 -5.70 -8.40
C TRP A 9 -1.16 -6.51 -7.69
N THR A 10 0.07 -5.99 -7.73
CA THR A 10 1.22 -6.49 -6.98
C THR A 10 1.57 -5.50 -5.90
N ILE A 11 1.46 -5.91 -4.63
CA ILE A 11 1.83 -5.09 -3.48
C ILE A 11 3.25 -5.51 -3.09
N LYS A 12 4.18 -4.58 -3.05
CA LYS A 12 5.58 -4.82 -2.67
C LYS A 12 6.04 -3.82 -1.63
N SER A 13 7.08 -4.17 -0.88
CA SER A 13 7.76 -3.26 0.05
C SER A 13 9.18 -2.96 -0.44
N THR A 14 9.61 -1.70 -0.27
CA THR A 14 11.00 -1.28 -0.55
C THR A 14 11.98 -1.79 0.51
N SER A 15 11.48 -2.06 1.72
CA SER A 15 12.29 -2.53 2.86
C SER A 15 11.82 -3.89 3.37
N SER A 16 12.77 -4.72 3.82
CA SER A 16 12.50 -5.96 4.53
C SER A 16 11.92 -5.77 5.93
N SER A 17 11.93 -4.54 6.45
CA SER A 17 11.33 -4.22 7.75
C SER A 17 9.80 -4.21 7.72
N TYR A 18 9.20 -4.24 6.52
CA TYR A 18 7.76 -4.40 6.38
C TYR A 18 7.38 -5.87 6.26
N THR A 19 6.41 -6.26 7.07
CA THR A 19 5.70 -7.52 6.90
C THR A 19 4.44 -7.25 6.09
N LEU A 20 4.31 -7.97 4.98
CA LEU A 20 3.10 -7.99 4.16
C LEU A 20 2.42 -9.35 4.38
N TRP A 21 1.12 -9.36 4.62
CA TRP A 21 0.34 -10.60 4.65
C TRP A 21 -1.08 -10.37 4.15
N SER A 22 -1.64 -11.40 3.52
CA SER A 22 -3.00 -11.37 2.98
C SER A 22 -4.00 -11.92 3.98
N ALA A 23 -5.14 -11.25 4.16
CA ALA A 23 -6.30 -11.78 4.86
C ALA A 23 -7.61 -11.26 4.26
N GLN A 24 -8.56 -12.16 3.98
CA GLN A 24 -9.92 -11.83 3.52
C GLN A 24 -9.95 -10.79 2.38
N ASN A 25 -9.18 -10.99 1.31
CA ASN A 25 -9.04 -10.06 0.18
C ASN A 25 -8.48 -8.67 0.53
N LYS A 26 -7.70 -8.59 1.61
CA LYS A 26 -6.94 -7.41 2.00
C LYS A 26 -5.48 -7.79 2.19
N ILE A 27 -4.59 -6.85 1.92
CA ILE A 27 -3.19 -6.91 2.29
C ILE A 27 -2.98 -6.02 3.50
N MET A 28 -2.44 -6.62 4.54
CA MET A 28 -2.06 -5.95 5.76
C MET A 28 -0.58 -5.62 5.67
N VAL A 29 -0.26 -4.37 5.94
CA VAL A 29 1.10 -3.85 5.97
C VAL A 29 1.45 -3.55 7.42
N GLU A 30 2.48 -4.20 7.92
CA GLU A 30 2.95 -4.05 9.29
C GLU A 30 4.41 -3.63 9.32
N PHE A 31 4.74 -2.77 10.27
CA PHE A 31 6.10 -2.35 10.59
C PHE A 31 6.27 -2.44 12.10
N ASN A 32 7.32 -3.12 12.58
CA ASN A 32 7.57 -3.34 14.02
C ASN A 32 6.33 -3.88 14.78
N ASN A 33 5.64 -4.87 14.21
CA ASN A 33 4.40 -5.47 14.75
C ASN A 33 3.24 -4.48 14.95
N ARG A 34 3.27 -3.34 14.26
CA ARG A 34 2.17 -2.37 14.21
C ARG A 34 1.61 -2.36 12.80
N LYS A 35 0.28 -2.40 12.71
CA LYS A 35 -0.44 -2.17 11.46
C LYS A 35 -0.26 -0.71 11.03
N VAL A 36 0.31 -0.51 9.84
CA VAL A 36 0.58 0.82 9.28
C VAL A 36 -0.25 1.14 8.05
N ALA A 37 -0.69 0.12 7.30
CA ALA A 37 -1.67 0.26 6.22
C ALA A 37 -2.47 -1.04 5.97
N VAL A 38 -3.62 -0.86 5.31
CA VAL A 38 -4.43 -1.92 4.69
C VAL A 38 -4.66 -1.55 3.24
N ILE A 39 -4.50 -2.52 2.35
CA ILE A 39 -4.81 -2.40 0.94
C ILE A 39 -5.88 -3.42 0.61
N GLU A 40 -7.00 -3.01 0.05
CA GLU A 40 -8.09 -3.89 -0.35
C GLU A 40 -8.61 -3.52 -1.72
N LEU A 41 -9.40 -4.42 -2.31
CA LEU A 41 -10.15 -4.14 -3.53
C LEU A 41 -11.61 -3.88 -3.17
N ASP A 42 -12.21 -2.88 -3.80
CA ASP A 42 -13.65 -2.69 -3.76
C ASP A 42 -14.37 -3.68 -4.71
N THR A 43 -15.70 -3.57 -4.79
CA THR A 43 -16.52 -4.44 -5.65
C THR A 43 -16.26 -4.27 -7.14
N ASP A 44 -15.65 -3.15 -7.54
CA ASP A 44 -15.33 -2.79 -8.92
C ASP A 44 -13.83 -3.03 -9.23
N ASN A 45 -13.11 -3.74 -8.36
CA ASN A 45 -11.66 -3.97 -8.42
C ASN A 45 -10.79 -2.70 -8.36
N ASN A 46 -11.31 -1.60 -7.80
CA ASN A 46 -10.48 -0.45 -7.47
C ASN A 46 -9.70 -0.70 -6.19
N ILE A 47 -8.48 -0.16 -6.14
CA ILE A 47 -7.63 -0.23 -4.96
C ILE A 47 -8.07 0.81 -3.93
N LEU A 48 -8.32 0.33 -2.71
CA LEU A 48 -8.55 1.12 -1.52
C LEU A 48 -7.36 0.96 -0.58
N ILE A 49 -6.69 2.07 -0.23
CA ILE A 49 -5.57 2.07 0.70
C ILE A 49 -5.96 2.85 1.95
N SER A 50 -6.12 2.15 3.06
CA SER A 50 -6.30 2.75 4.39
C SER A 50 -4.96 2.76 5.12
N SER A 51 -4.25 3.89 5.05
CA SER A 51 -2.95 4.07 5.70
C SER A 51 -3.06 4.96 6.93
N THR A 52 -2.41 4.57 8.04
CA THR A 52 -2.31 5.39 9.26
C THR A 52 -0.92 5.98 9.45
N SER A 53 0.11 5.37 8.86
CA SER A 53 1.48 5.85 8.97
C SER A 53 2.39 5.38 7.83
N ALA A 54 1.86 4.82 6.74
CA ALA A 54 2.67 4.34 5.62
C ALA A 54 2.50 5.17 4.34
N LYS A 55 3.61 5.40 3.62
CA LYS A 55 3.65 5.98 2.28
C LYS A 55 3.60 4.89 1.22
N CYS A 56 2.73 5.07 0.24
CA CYS A 56 2.55 4.15 -0.87
C CYS A 56 2.77 4.87 -2.22
N GLU A 57 3.53 4.24 -3.11
CA GLU A 57 3.64 4.62 -4.52
C GLU A 57 2.81 3.66 -5.37
N ILE A 58 2.02 4.20 -6.29
CA ILE A 58 1.12 3.40 -7.15
C ILE A 58 1.57 3.59 -8.59
N ASP A 59 1.98 2.50 -9.23
CA ASP A 59 2.24 2.42 -10.65
C ASP A 59 1.08 1.68 -11.34
N LYS A 60 0.31 2.44 -12.13
CA LYS A 60 -0.85 1.90 -12.86
C LYS A 60 -0.46 1.16 -14.14
N ASN A 61 0.73 1.41 -14.69
CA ASN A 61 1.16 0.74 -15.92
C ASN A 61 1.56 -0.70 -15.62
N ASP A 62 2.21 -0.91 -14.47
CA ASP A 62 2.67 -2.22 -14.02
C ASP A 62 1.77 -2.86 -12.94
N ASN A 63 0.59 -2.27 -12.70
CA ASN A 63 -0.35 -2.68 -11.64
C ASN A 63 0.36 -2.97 -10.31
N THR A 64 1.21 -2.05 -9.86
CA THR A 64 2.09 -2.27 -8.72
C THR A 64 1.91 -1.18 -7.66
N ILE A 65 1.83 -1.59 -6.40
CA ILE A 65 1.80 -0.71 -5.24
C ILE A 65 3.04 -0.98 -4.41
N THR A 66 3.79 0.07 -4.10
CA THR A 66 5.06 -0.01 -3.39
C THR A 66 4.96 0.71 -2.05
N ILE A 67 5.21 0.02 -0.94
CA ILE A 67 5.33 0.63 0.38
C ILE A 67 6.73 1.21 0.54
N VAL A 68 6.83 2.51 0.78
CA VAL A 68 8.09 3.27 0.75
C VAL A 68 8.54 3.71 2.14
N ASP A 69 7.65 4.16 3.01
CA ASP A 69 8.01 4.64 4.36
C ASP A 69 6.88 4.39 5.39
N ALA A 70 7.21 4.25 6.68
CA ALA A 70 6.31 3.90 7.80
C ALA A 70 6.18 5.00 8.86
N ASP A 71 6.78 6.17 8.62
CA ASP A 71 6.96 7.21 9.64
C ASP A 71 6.49 8.62 9.21
N ASP A 72 5.56 8.72 8.25
CA ASP A 72 5.23 10.04 7.69
C ASP A 72 4.09 10.76 8.46
N PHE A 73 4.46 11.41 9.57
CA PHE A 73 3.73 12.58 10.08
C PHE A 73 3.98 13.76 9.12
N ASN A 74 3.11 13.94 8.13
CA ASN A 74 3.04 15.11 7.26
C ASN A 74 4.31 15.43 6.43
N HIS A 75 4.36 15.00 5.17
CA HIS A 75 5.04 15.78 4.13
C HIS A 75 4.23 15.93 2.84
N ASN A 76 3.75 17.16 2.65
CA ASN A 76 3.24 17.73 1.42
C ASN A 76 4.25 17.54 0.27
N ASN A 77 3.83 16.84 -0.79
CA ASN A 77 4.07 17.22 -2.19
C ASN A 77 3.37 16.21 -3.11
N ILE A 78 2.11 16.49 -3.41
CA ILE A 78 1.38 15.83 -4.51
C ILE A 78 1.31 16.81 -5.68
N PRO A 79 2.06 16.57 -6.77
CA PRO A 79 1.62 16.97 -8.11
C PRO A 79 1.95 15.87 -9.17
N VAL A 80 1.13 15.53 -10.17
CA VAL A 80 -0.20 15.97 -10.65
C VAL A 80 -1.00 14.69 -10.99
N GLY A 81 -2.27 14.63 -10.59
CA GLY A 81 -3.21 13.55 -10.99
C GLY A 81 -3.96 12.87 -9.86
N ALA A 82 -3.79 13.32 -8.61
CA ALA A 82 -4.50 12.76 -7.47
C ALA A 82 -6.02 13.00 -7.55
N LYS A 83 -6.78 11.94 -7.31
CA LYS A 83 -7.91 11.96 -6.39
C LYS A 83 -7.80 10.73 -5.48
N CYS A 84 -7.39 10.95 -4.25
CA CYS A 84 -7.77 10.09 -3.14
C CYS A 84 -9.00 10.77 -2.51
N TRP A 85 -10.11 10.04 -2.42
CA TRP A 85 -11.27 10.41 -1.62
C TRP A 85 -11.13 9.83 -0.22
#